data_AF-A0A366C2I6-F1
#
_entry.id   AF-A0A366C2I6-F1
#
_cell.length_a   1.000
_cell.length_b   1.000
_cell.length_c   1.000
_cell.angle_alpha   90.00
_cell.angle_beta   90.00
_cell.angle_gamma   90.00
#
_symmetry.space_group_name_H-M   'P 1'
#
loop_
_entity.id
_entity.type
_entity.pdbx_description
1 polymer ?
#
loop_
_entity_poly.entity_id
_entity_poly.type
_entity_poly.pdbx_seq_one_letter_code
_entity_poly.pdbx_strand_id
1 'polypeptide(L)' 'MTEDTDAPERRENLSNDDIVSRILGFTLFCMGLSRAPADQVARGRGWLDDLGQPTDDGKALIEALMSRDSAYGVYKLVY' A
#
# COMPACT_ATOMS: atom_id res chain seq x y z
N MET A 1 -34.12 -15.76 -16.19
CA MET A 1 -32.99 -15.11 -16.87
C MET A 1 -32.29 -14.32 -15.78
N THR A 2 -31.24 -14.89 -15.21
CA THR A 2 -30.47 -14.30 -14.11
C THR A 2 -29.66 -13.15 -14.68
N GLU A 3 -29.99 -11.92 -14.28
CA GLU A 3 -29.18 -10.75 -14.58
C GLU A 3 -27.85 -10.88 -13.85
N ASP A 4 -26.82 -11.03 -14.67
CA ASP A 4 -25.42 -11.07 -14.31
C ASP A 4 -25.07 -9.80 -13.52
N THR A 5 -24.94 -9.94 -12.20
CA THR A 5 -24.40 -8.88 -11.34
C THR A 5 -22.87 -8.93 -11.45
N ASP A 6 -22.36 -8.53 -12.60
CA ASP A 6 -20.94 -8.21 -12.79
C ASP A 6 -20.78 -6.68 -12.73
N ALA A 7 -20.75 -6.16 -11.51
CA ALA A 7 -20.19 -4.84 -11.29
C ALA A 7 -18.70 -5.06 -11.00
N PRO A 8 -17.78 -4.72 -11.91
CA PRO A 8 -16.37 -4.76 -11.57
C PRO A 8 -16.18 -3.79 -10.39
N GLU A 9 -15.64 -4.33 -9.29
CA GLU A 9 -15.26 -3.56 -8.12
C GLU A 9 -14.54 -2.31 -8.62
N ARG A 10 -15.05 -1.14 -8.25
CA ARG A 10 -14.44 0.15 -8.54
C ARG A 10 -13.03 0.08 -7.99
N ARG A 11 -12.05 -0.27 -8.82
CA ARG A 11 -10.63 -0.05 -8.55
C ARG A 11 -10.56 1.46 -8.39
N GLU A 12 -10.60 1.93 -7.16
CA GLU A 12 -10.43 3.34 -6.88
C GLU A 12 -9.04 3.68 -7.40
N ASN A 13 -8.98 4.39 -8.53
CA ASN A 13 -7.74 4.95 -9.04
C ASN A 13 -7.26 5.97 -8.00
N LEU A 14 -6.43 5.53 -7.05
CA LEU A 14 -5.83 6.39 -6.06
C LEU A 14 -5.02 7.48 -6.74
N SER A 15 -5.15 8.71 -6.25
CA SER A 15 -4.26 9.80 -6.66
C SER A 15 -2.83 9.49 -6.20
N ASN A 16 -1.83 10.09 -6.85
CA ASN A 16 -0.45 10.03 -6.38
C ASN A 16 -0.35 10.49 -4.91
N ASP A 17 -1.09 11.52 -4.51
CA ASP A 17 -1.09 12.02 -3.12
C ASP A 17 -1.63 10.98 -2.13
N ASP A 18 -2.64 10.21 -2.54
CA ASP A 18 -3.19 9.11 -1.73
C ASP A 18 -2.16 7.98 -1.59
N ILE A 19 -1.48 7.63 -2.69
CA ILE A 19 -0.44 6.61 -2.71
C ILE A 19 0.74 7.04 -1.83
N VAL A 20 1.20 8.28 -1.94
CA VAL A 20 2.26 8.85 -1.09
C VAL A 20 1.86 8.80 0.39
N SER A 21 0.64 9.24 0.72
CA SER A 21 0.14 9.20 2.10
C SER A 21 0.14 7.78 2.67
N ARG A 22 -0.26 6.79 1.87
CA ARG A 22 -0.24 5.36 2.26
C ARG A 22 1.17 4.81 2.39
N ILE A 23 2.09 5.16 1.50
CA ILE A 23 3.51 4.77 1.58
C ILE A 23 4.14 5.31 2.87
N LEU A 24 3.90 6.59 3.18
CA LEU A 24 4.42 7.21 4.40
C LEU A 24 3.82 6.56 5.65
N GLY A 25 2.51 6.31 5.67
CA GLY A 25 1.83 5.60 6.75
C GLY A 25 2.39 4.18 6.98
N PHE A 26 2.59 3.43 5.90
CA PHE A 26 3.19 2.09 5.97
C PHE A 26 4.65 2.14 6.45
N THR A 27 5.41 3.12 5.97
CA THR A 27 6.80 3.33 6.40
C THR A 27 6.86 3.62 7.90
N LEU A 28 5.98 4.50 8.41
CA LEU A 28 5.86 4.77 9.85
C LEU A 28 5.53 3.50 10.64
N PHE A 29 4.59 2.69 10.16
CA PHE A 29 4.25 1.41 10.79
C PHE A 29 5.47 0.48 10.88
N CYS A 30 6.26 0.35 9.80
CA CYS A 30 7.46 -0.50 9.79
C CYS A 30 8.61 0.03 10.66
N MET A 31 8.67 1.35 10.89
CA MET A 31 9.80 1.99 11.56
C MET A 31 9.78 1.86 13.08
N GLY A 32 8.64 1.51 13.69
CA GLY A 32 8.52 1.38 15.15
C GLY A 32 8.96 2.65 15.88
N LEU A 33 9.99 2.55 16.73
CA LEU A 33 10.54 3.66 17.53
C LEU A 33 11.67 4.45 16.83
N SER A 34 11.95 4.19 15.54
CA SER A 34 12.96 4.93 14.80
C SER A 34 12.63 6.43 14.73
N ARG A 35 13.66 7.28 14.86
CA ARG A 35 13.54 8.74 14.74
C ARG A 35 13.77 9.26 13.31
N ALA A 36 14.03 8.37 12.35
CA ALA A 36 14.25 8.77 10.97
C ALA A 36 12.96 9.33 10.33
N PRO A 37 13.05 10.37 9.49
CA PRO A 37 11.90 10.85 8.72
C PRO A 37 11.36 9.75 7.79
N ALA A 38 10.04 9.54 7.79
CA ALA A 38 9.41 8.50 6.97
C ALA A 38 9.66 8.71 5.46
N ASP A 39 9.63 9.95 4.98
CA ASP A 39 9.94 10.30 3.59
C ASP A 39 11.36 9.84 3.20
N GLN A 40 12.36 10.12 4.05
CA GLN A 40 13.74 9.71 3.80
C GLN A 40 13.87 8.18 3.71
N VAL A 41 13.17 7.46 4.60
CA VAL A 41 13.20 5.99 4.60
C VAL A 41 12.46 5.43 3.38
N ALA A 42 11.33 6.01 3.00
CA ALA A 42 10.58 5.58 1.82
C ALA A 42 11.39 5.80 0.51
N ARG A 43 12.12 6.92 0.40
CA ARG A 43 13.07 7.15 -0.71
C ARG A 43 14.24 6.16 -0.69
N GLY A 44 14.82 5.91 0.49
CA GLY A 44 15.90 4.93 0.65
C GLY A 44 15.47 3.50 0.30
N ARG A 45 14.17 3.21 0.33
CA ARG A 45 13.56 1.94 -0.11
C ARG A 45 13.14 1.94 -1.58
N GLY A 46 13.29 3.06 -2.28
CA GLY A 46 12.90 3.22 -3.68
C GLY A 46 11.39 3.34 -3.91
N TRP A 47 10.60 3.57 -2.87
CA TRP A 47 9.13 3.71 -2.99
C TRP A 47 8.69 5.12 -3.37
N LEU A 48 9.50 6.12 -3.01
CA LEU A 48 9.36 7.51 -3.45
C LEU A 48 10.62 7.91 -4.23
N ASP A 49 10.46 8.78 -5.22
CA ASP A 49 11.57 9.41 -5.92
C ASP A 49 12.11 10.64 -5.17
N ASP A 50 13.09 11.33 -5.77
CA ASP A 50 13.68 12.52 -5.19
C ASP A 50 12.70 13.71 -5.06
N LEU A 51 11.60 13.70 -5.82
CA LEU A 51 10.53 14.69 -5.77
C LEU A 51 9.42 14.29 -4.78
N GLY A 52 9.53 13.14 -4.12
CA GLY A 52 8.53 12.60 -3.20
C GLY A 52 7.31 12.00 -3.92
N GLN A 53 7.42 11.74 -5.23
CA GLN A 53 6.38 11.08 -6.01
C GLN A 53 6.52 9.56 -5.93
N PRO A 54 5.42 8.80 -6.05
CA PRO A 54 5.49 7.36 -5.97
C PRO A 54 6.15 6.77 -7.22
N THR A 55 7.17 5.94 -7.00
CA THR A 55 7.79 5.13 -8.06
C THR A 55 6.88 3.97 -8.44
N ASP A 56 7.24 3.22 -9.48
CA ASP A 56 6.50 2.02 -9.86
C ASP A 56 6.54 0.94 -8.75
N ASP A 57 7.67 0.81 -8.05
CA ASP A 57 7.79 -0.07 -6.89
C ASP A 57 6.90 0.39 -5.72
N GLY A 58 6.81 1.71 -5.49
CA GLY A 58 5.91 2.28 -4.49
C GLY A 58 4.43 2.04 -4.82
N LYS A 59 4.06 2.14 -6.10
CA LYS A 59 2.69 1.82 -6.55
C LYS A 59 2.38 0.33 -6.40
N ALA A 60 3.31 -0.54 -6.83
CA ALA A 60 3.16 -2.00 -6.70
C ALA A 60 3.03 -2.43 -5.22
N LEU A 61 3.76 -1.78 -4.31
CA LEU A 61 3.59 -1.98 -2.88
C LEU A 61 2.15 -1.68 -2.42
N ILE A 62 1.60 -0.52 -2.78
CA ILE A 62 0.25 -0.14 -2.35
C ILE A 62 -0.79 -1.07 -2.96
N GLU A 63 -0.61 -1.47 -4.23
CA GLU A 63 -1.47 -2.47 -4.87
C GLU A 63 -1.44 -3.81 -4.11
N ALA A 64 -0.26 -4.30 -3.74
CA ALA A 64 -0.10 -5.52 -2.97
C ALA A 64 -0.75 -5.44 -1.58
N LEU A 65 -0.61 -4.30 -0.89
CA LEU A 65 -1.25 -4.06 0.42
C LEU A 65 -2.78 -3.96 0.32
N MET A 66 -3.30 -3.51 -0.82
CA MET A 66 -4.74 -3.39 -1.07
C MET A 66 -5.37 -4.68 -1.59
N SER A 67 -4.58 -5.63 -2.09
CA SER A 67 -5.10 -6.92 -2.52
C SER A 67 -5.78 -7.65 -1.36
N ARG A 68 -6.94 -8.26 -1.65
CA ARG A 68 -7.71 -9.06 -0.69
C ARG A 68 -6.90 -10.19 -0.07
N ASP A 69 -5.88 -10.70 -0.76
CA ASP A 69 -4.98 -11.74 -0.23
C ASP A 69 -4.17 -11.28 0.99
N SER A 70 -3.88 -9.98 1.09
CA SER A 70 -3.16 -9.37 2.22
C SER A 70 -4.07 -9.13 3.44
N ALA A 71 -5.40 -9.17 3.26
CA ALA A 71 -6.39 -8.89 4.33
C ALA A 71 -6.77 -10.13 5.14
N TYR A 72 -6.67 -11.33 4.56
CA TYR A 72 -6.98 -12.58 5.24
C TYR A 72 -5.71 -13.24 5.77
N GLY A 73 -5.16 -12.67 6.85
CA GLY A 73 -4.29 -13.45 7.74
C GLY A 73 -5.07 -14.63 8.28
N VAL A 74 -4.95 -15.80 7.65
CA VAL A 74 -5.55 -17.04 8.16
C VAL A 74 -4.80 -17.42 9.42
N TYR A 75 -5.29 -16.97 10.57
CA TYR A 75 -4.83 -17.46 11.87
C TYR A 75 -5.24 -18.92 12.00
N LYS A 76 -4.33 -19.86 11.75
CA LYS A 76 -4.50 -21.24 12.20
C LYS A 76 -4.04 -21.30 13.66
N LEU A 77 -5.00 -21.33 14.58
CA LEU A 77 -4.73 -21.75 15.95
C LEU A 77 -4.29 -23.23 15.90
N VAL A 78 -3.04 -23.48 16.25
CA VAL A 78 -2.50 -24.83 16.44
C VAL A 78 -2.69 -25.15 17.93
N TYR A 79 -3.52 -26.15 18.24
CA TYR A 79 -3.63 -26.78 19.57
C TYR A 79 -2.68 -27.96 19.64
#